data_AF-A0A1B2FD19-F1
#
_entry.id   AF-A0A1B2FD19-F1
#
_cell.length_a   1.000
_cell.length_b   1.000
_cell.length_c   1.000
_cell.angle_alpha   90.00
_cell.angle_beta   90.00
_cell.angle_gamma   90.00
#
_symmetry.space_group_name_H-M   'P 1'
#
loop_
_entity.id
_entity.type
_entity.pdbx_description
1 polymer ?
#
loop_
_entity_poly.entity_id
_entity_poly.type
_entity_poly.pdbx_seq_one_letter_code
_entity_poly.pdbx_strand_id
1 'polypeptide(L)'
;MRIPTRVIGGALIVTLLTQLTACGTLFYPDRRGQIEGKIDPVIAALDAVGLLFYVIPGLIAFGIDFASGAIYYPPGVTAHIDPAKLKPAINADGQIDKAKLQAILESELGQRLPLNDPRLIQHRGSVEQLAAYGLAPAA
;
A
#
# COMPACT_ATOMS: atom_id res chain seq x y z
N MET A 1 3.76 26.59 44.04
CA MET A 1 4.38 25.41 43.39
C MET A 1 3.50 24.65 42.38
N ARG A 2 2.31 25.11 41.97
CA ARG A 2 1.40 24.31 41.10
C ARG A 2 1.68 24.39 39.58
N ILE A 3 2.34 25.45 39.12
CA ILE A 3 2.67 25.68 37.70
C ILE A 3 3.74 24.70 37.17
N PRO A 4 4.88 24.44 37.86
CA PRO A 4 5.88 23.50 37.35
C PRO A 4 5.33 22.07 37.23
N THR A 5 4.49 21.63 38.17
CA THR A 5 3.86 20.31 38.13
C THR A 5 2.92 20.14 36.95
N ARG A 6 2.19 21.21 36.55
CA ARG A 6 1.30 21.18 35.38
C ARG A 6 2.06 21.18 34.06
N VAL A 7 3.18 21.92 33.99
CA VAL A 7 4.06 21.92 32.80
C VAL A 7 4.77 20.58 32.64
N ILE A 8 5.28 20.00 33.73
CA ILE A 8 5.90 18.67 33.73
C ILE A 8 4.87 17.59 33.37
N GLY A 9 3.66 17.67 33.96
CA GLY A 9 2.57 16.75 33.62
C GLY A 9 2.16 16.85 32.14
N GLY A 10 2.08 18.06 31.60
CA GLY A 10 1.81 18.28 30.17
C GLY A 10 2.91 17.70 29.27
N ALA A 11 4.18 17.93 29.61
CA ALA A 11 5.31 17.37 28.87
C ALA A 11 5.33 15.83 28.89
N LEU A 12 4.98 15.21 30.03
CA LEU A 12 4.85 13.76 30.18
C LEU A 12 3.71 13.19 29.34
N ILE A 13 2.55 13.85 29.32
CA ILE A 13 1.41 13.43 28.51
C ILE A 13 1.75 13.51 27.02
N VAL A 14 2.37 14.62 26.58
CA VAL A 14 2.79 14.79 25.18
C VAL A 14 3.78 13.71 24.78
N THR A 15 4.80 13.44 25.60
CA THR A 15 5.80 12.39 25.32
C THR A 15 5.19 10.98 25.29
N LEU A 16 4.23 10.69 26.18
CA LEU A 16 3.54 9.40 26.21
C LEU A 16 2.63 9.23 24.98
N LEU A 17 1.91 10.28 24.59
CA LEU A 17 1.06 10.27 23.40
C LEU A 17 1.89 10.10 22.12
N THR A 18 3.05 10.77 21.99
CA THR A 18 3.95 10.56 20.85
C THR A 18 4.51 9.15 20.77
N GLN A 19 4.75 8.48 21.90
CA GLN A 19 5.19 7.08 21.93
C GLN A 19 4.07 6.11 21.51
N LEU A 20 2.80 6.46 21.74
CA LEU A 20 1.65 5.66 21.30
C LEU A 20 1.34 5.84 19.82
N THR A 21 1.58 7.02 19.24
CA THR A 21 1.33 7.32 17.82
C THR A 21 2.41 6.80 16.87
N ALA A 22 3.62 6.55 17.38
CA ALA A 22 4.77 6.05 16.62
C ALA A 22 4.73 4.52 16.38
N CYS A 23 3.65 3.86 16.80
CA CYS A 23 3.34 2.48 16.44
C CYS A 23 2.30 2.52 15.32
N GLY A 24 2.67 2.83 14.08
CA GLY A 24 1.74 2.80 12.94
C GLY A 24 1.01 1.45 12.82
N THR A 25 1.65 0.39 13.30
CA THR A 25 1.09 -0.97 13.54
C THR A 25 -0.11 -1.07 14.48
N LEU A 26 -0.36 -0.08 15.34
CA LEU A 26 -1.52 -0.03 16.24
C LEU A 26 -2.70 0.69 15.58
N PHE A 27 -2.44 1.77 14.83
CA PHE A 27 -3.48 2.54 14.14
C PHE A 27 -3.89 1.94 12.79
N TYR A 28 -2.98 1.21 12.14
CA TYR A 28 -3.22 0.59 10.85
C TYR A 28 -2.82 -0.90 10.86
N PRO A 29 -3.55 -1.75 11.62
CA PRO A 29 -3.28 -3.19 11.66
C PRO A 29 -3.43 -3.87 10.30
N ASP A 30 -4.29 -3.33 9.43
CA ASP A 30 -4.57 -3.88 8.09
C ASP A 30 -3.39 -3.77 7.10
N ARG A 31 -2.34 -3.01 7.46
CA ARG A 31 -1.12 -2.83 6.65
C ARG A 31 0.00 -3.80 7.02
N ARG A 32 -0.23 -4.69 8.00
CA ARG A 32 0.81 -5.61 8.49
C ARG A 32 1.12 -6.73 7.49
N GLY A 33 2.41 -7.03 7.33
CA GLY A 33 2.90 -8.12 6.49
C GLY A 33 3.26 -7.68 5.06
N GLN A 34 3.18 -6.39 4.77
CA GLN A 34 3.47 -5.83 3.46
C GLN A 34 4.90 -5.26 3.43
N ILE A 35 5.88 -6.11 3.10
CA ILE A 35 7.31 -5.73 3.02
C ILE A 35 7.71 -5.06 1.70
N GLU A 36 6.77 -4.94 0.76
CA GLU A 36 6.93 -4.25 -0.53
C GLU A 36 5.70 -3.40 -0.86
N GLY A 37 5.92 -2.17 -1.33
CA GLY A 37 4.85 -1.27 -1.72
C GLY A 37 5.30 0.18 -1.92
N LYS A 38 4.36 1.04 -2.32
CA LYS A 38 4.59 2.49 -2.35
C LYS A 38 4.50 3.03 -0.91
N ILE A 39 5.47 3.85 -0.51
CA ILE A 39 5.49 4.50 0.80
C ILE A 39 4.31 5.47 0.91
N ASP A 40 3.57 5.39 2.01
CA ASP A 40 2.53 6.35 2.38
C ASP A 40 3.23 7.62 2.92
N PRO A 41 3.17 8.76 2.20
CA PRO A 41 3.87 9.97 2.58
C PRO A 41 3.37 10.56 3.91
N VAL A 42 2.13 10.25 4.32
CA VAL A 42 1.59 10.72 5.60
C VAL A 42 2.28 9.99 6.75
N ILE A 43 2.37 8.66 6.67
CA ILE A 43 3.04 7.84 7.70
C ILE A 43 4.53 8.19 7.77
N ALA A 44 5.20 8.27 6.62
CA ALA A 44 6.62 8.63 6.56
C ALA A 44 6.90 10.03 7.15
N ALA A 45 5.99 10.99 6.95
CA ALA A 45 6.13 12.31 7.56
C ALA A 45 5.95 12.28 9.08
N LEU A 46 5.01 11.47 9.60
CA LEU A 46 4.81 11.30 11.03
C LEU A 46 6.03 10.67 11.71
N ASP A 47 6.62 9.63 11.11
CA ASP A 47 7.86 9.05 11.62
C ASP A 47 9.05 10.02 11.52
N ALA A 48 9.14 10.79 10.44
CA ALA A 48 10.18 11.81 10.27
C ALA A 48 10.10 12.91 11.36
N VAL A 49 8.88 13.29 11.76
CA VAL A 49 8.67 14.18 12.91
C VAL A 49 9.14 13.50 14.20
N GLY A 50 8.81 12.23 14.41
CA GLY A 50 9.31 11.45 15.55
C GLY A 50 10.84 11.39 15.61
N LEU A 51 11.48 11.16 14.47
CA LEU A 51 12.94 11.15 14.30
C LEU A 51 13.57 12.51 14.60
N LEU A 52 12.94 13.60 14.18
CA LEU A 52 13.45 14.97 14.35
C LEU A 52 13.53 15.38 15.83
N PHE A 53 12.52 15.05 16.62
CA PHE A 53 12.45 15.44 18.04
C PHE A 53 13.05 14.40 19.00
N TYR A 54 13.06 13.13 18.60
CA TYR A 54 13.52 12.01 19.44
C TYR A 54 14.29 11.00 18.59
N VAL A 55 15.59 11.24 18.39
CA VAL A 55 16.41 10.44 17.45
C VAL A 55 16.37 8.93 17.74
N ILE A 56 16.69 8.49 18.96
CA ILE A 56 16.71 7.05 19.29
C ILE A 56 15.29 6.44 19.20
N PRO A 57 14.25 7.00 19.86
CA PRO A 57 12.89 6.47 19.75
C PRO A 57 12.33 6.49 18.33
N GLY A 58 12.60 7.56 17.57
CA GLY A 58 12.11 7.76 16.21
C GLY A 58 12.76 6.81 15.21
N LEU A 59 14.06 6.49 15.36
CA LEU A 59 14.70 5.45 14.56
C LEU A 59 14.07 4.08 14.78
N ILE A 60 13.75 3.75 16.04
CA ILE A 60 13.11 2.47 16.38
C ILE A 60 11.70 2.41 15.76
N ALA A 61 10.90 3.47 15.91
CA ALA A 61 9.56 3.56 15.33
C ALA A 61 9.57 3.41 13.80
N PHE A 62 10.42 4.20 13.12
CA PHE A 62 10.58 4.12 11.67
C PHE A 62 10.98 2.71 11.21
N GLY A 63 11.89 2.05 11.94
CA GLY A 63 12.29 0.68 11.65
C GLY A 63 11.16 -0.34 11.85
N ILE A 64 10.34 -0.18 12.89
CA ILE A 64 9.17 -1.04 13.14
C ILE A 64 8.11 -0.86 12.07
N ASP A 65 7.81 0.39 11.67
CA ASP A 65 6.79 0.67 10.64
C ASP A 65 7.24 0.22 9.25
N PHE A 66 8.56 0.25 8.97
CA PHE A 66 9.14 -0.37 7.79
C PHE A 66 9.08 -1.90 7.82
N ALA A 67 9.50 -2.53 8.93
CA ALA A 67 9.56 -3.99 9.05
C ALA A 67 8.16 -4.64 9.12
N SER A 68 7.19 -3.93 9.69
CA SER A 68 5.81 -4.39 9.78
C SER A 68 5.01 -4.13 8.51
N GLY A 69 5.43 -3.17 7.69
CA GLY A 69 4.72 -2.75 6.49
C GLY A 69 3.75 -1.57 6.69
N ALA A 70 3.64 -1.03 7.90
CA ALA A 70 2.78 0.11 8.20
C ALA A 70 3.15 1.39 7.42
N ILE A 71 4.42 1.52 7.02
CA ILE A 71 4.92 2.65 6.22
C ILE A 71 4.39 2.63 4.77
N TYR A 72 3.86 1.51 4.28
CA TYR A 72 3.34 1.38 2.92
C TYR A 72 1.83 1.65 2.87
N TYR A 73 1.31 1.95 1.68
CA TYR A 73 -0.14 2.04 1.45
C TYR A 73 -0.86 0.71 1.80
N PRO A 74 -2.13 0.76 2.24
CA PRO A 74 -2.90 -0.45 2.54
C PRO A 74 -2.96 -1.39 1.33
N PRO A 75 -2.97 -2.71 1.56
CA PRO A 75 -3.21 -3.67 0.50
C PRO A 75 -4.62 -3.46 -0.08
N GLY A 76 -4.78 -3.70 -1.38
CA GLY A 76 -6.12 -3.82 -1.99
C GLY A 76 -6.56 -2.69 -2.91
N VAL A 77 -5.69 -1.76 -3.30
CA VAL A 77 -5.97 -0.93 -4.49
C VAL A 77 -5.57 -1.71 -5.73
N THR A 78 -6.37 -2.72 -6.08
CA THR A 78 -6.26 -3.38 -7.38
C THR A 78 -6.78 -2.41 -8.43
N ALA A 79 -5.86 -1.85 -9.22
CA ALA A 79 -6.22 -1.04 -10.38
C ALA A 79 -6.96 -1.93 -11.38
N HIS A 80 -8.28 -1.78 -11.42
CA HIS A 80 -9.12 -2.45 -12.40
C HIS A 80 -9.32 -1.52 -13.59
N ILE A 81 -9.01 -2.01 -14.78
CA ILE A 81 -9.41 -1.37 -16.03
C ILE A 81 -10.80 -1.88 -16.36
N ASP A 82 -11.69 -0.97 -16.75
CA ASP A 82 -13.03 -1.29 -17.22
C ASP A 82 -12.98 -2.44 -18.25
N PRO A 83 -13.70 -3.56 -18.02
CA PRO A 83 -13.74 -4.70 -18.93
C PRO A 83 -14.08 -4.31 -20.38
N ALA A 84 -14.88 -3.26 -20.58
CA ALA A 84 -15.24 -2.77 -21.91
C ALA A 84 -14.02 -2.28 -22.70
N LYS A 85 -13.02 -1.70 -22.03
CA LYS A 85 -11.76 -1.24 -22.66
C LYS A 85 -10.81 -2.38 -22.98
N LEU A 86 -10.97 -3.53 -22.35
CA LEU A 86 -10.16 -4.73 -22.58
C LEU A 86 -10.71 -5.62 -23.71
N LYS A 87 -12.00 -5.47 -24.07
CA LYS A 87 -12.64 -6.21 -25.18
C LYS A 87 -11.82 -6.21 -26.49
N PRO A 88 -11.20 -5.10 -26.94
CA PRO A 88 -10.41 -5.08 -28.17
C PRO A 88 -9.16 -5.98 -28.13
N ALA A 89 -8.67 -6.34 -26.94
CA ALA A 89 -7.57 -7.28 -26.76
C ALA A 89 -7.99 -8.75 -26.87
N ILE A 90 -9.29 -9.04 -26.98
CA ILE A 90 -9.80 -10.41 -27.14
C ILE A 90 -10.03 -10.64 -28.64
N ASN A 91 -9.34 -11.64 -29.18
CA ASN A 91 -9.51 -12.08 -30.57
C ASN A 91 -10.84 -12.83 -30.76
N ALA A 92 -11.26 -13.00 -32.01
CA ALA A 92 -12.51 -13.68 -32.35
C ALA A 92 -12.55 -15.17 -31.91
N ASP A 93 -11.38 -15.77 -31.67
CA ASP A 93 -11.20 -17.12 -31.13
C ASP A 93 -11.24 -17.17 -29.59
N GLY A 94 -11.47 -16.03 -28.93
CA GLY A 94 -11.46 -15.91 -27.47
C GLY A 94 -10.06 -15.85 -26.85
N GLN A 95 -8.99 -15.82 -27.65
CA GLN A 95 -7.62 -15.69 -27.14
C GLN A 95 -7.28 -14.23 -26.87
N ILE A 96 -6.41 -14.00 -25.87
CA ILE A 96 -5.90 -12.66 -25.55
C ILE A 96 -4.75 -12.31 -26.49
N ASP A 97 -4.92 -11.26 -27.27
CA ASP A 97 -3.86 -10.61 -28.03
C ASP A 97 -2.98 -9.80 -27.08
N LYS A 98 -1.82 -10.37 -26.73
CA LYS A 98 -0.85 -9.73 -25.83
C LYS A 98 -0.35 -8.39 -26.35
N ALA A 99 -0.23 -8.20 -27.66
CA ALA A 99 0.27 -6.94 -28.21
C ALA A 99 -0.77 -5.81 -28.01
N LYS A 100 -2.05 -6.10 -28.29
CA LYS A 100 -3.14 -5.15 -28.03
C LYS A 100 -3.38 -4.92 -26.55
N LEU A 101 -3.33 -5.97 -25.73
CA LEU A 101 -3.45 -5.84 -24.29
C LEU A 101 -2.36 -4.94 -23.72
N GLN A 102 -1.11 -5.14 -24.16
CA GLN A 102 0.00 -4.30 -23.73
C GLN A 102 -0.22 -2.83 -24.13
N ALA A 103 -0.70 -2.56 -25.34
CA ALA A 103 -1.00 -1.20 -25.77
C ALA A 103 -2.11 -0.53 -24.91
N ILE A 104 -3.17 -1.26 -24.59
CA ILE A 104 -4.25 -0.77 -23.71
C ILE A 104 -3.70 -0.48 -22.30
N LEU A 105 -2.95 -1.42 -21.72
CA LEU A 105 -2.33 -1.25 -20.40
C LEU A 105 -1.37 -0.06 -20.38
N GLU A 106 -0.55 0.11 -21.42
CA GLU A 106 0.38 1.23 -21.53
C GLU A 106 -0.36 2.57 -21.61
N SER A 107 -1.50 2.63 -22.31
CA SER A 107 -2.32 3.84 -22.40
C SER A 107 -3.05 4.19 -21.10
N GLU A 108 -3.55 3.20 -20.36
CA GLU A 108 -4.34 3.42 -19.14
C GLU A 108 -3.46 3.57 -17.89
N LEU A 109 -2.34 2.85 -17.82
CA LEU A 109 -1.45 2.85 -16.65
C LEU A 109 -0.26 3.81 -16.81
N GLY A 110 0.01 4.29 -18.03
CA GLY A 110 1.20 5.09 -18.33
C GLY A 110 2.53 4.33 -18.15
N GLN A 111 2.47 3.00 -18.02
CA GLN A 111 3.62 2.14 -17.82
C GLN A 111 3.56 0.95 -18.79
N ARG A 112 4.71 0.64 -19.39
CA ARG A 112 4.85 -0.51 -20.29
C ARG A 112 5.07 -1.80 -19.49
N LEU A 113 4.07 -2.67 -19.45
CA LEU A 113 4.14 -3.99 -18.80
C LEU A 113 4.60 -5.06 -19.81
N PRO A 114 5.72 -5.78 -19.58
CA PRO A 114 6.22 -6.80 -20.50
C PRO A 114 5.41 -8.09 -20.41
N LEU A 115 4.34 -8.20 -21.22
CA LEU A 115 3.47 -9.39 -21.25
C LEU A 115 4.10 -10.64 -21.90
N ASN A 116 5.34 -10.49 -22.39
CA ASN A 116 6.15 -11.56 -22.99
C ASN A 116 7.29 -12.02 -22.07
N ASP A 117 7.38 -11.51 -20.84
CA ASP A 117 8.36 -12.00 -19.86
C ASP A 117 8.02 -13.46 -19.47
N PRO A 118 8.99 -14.40 -19.50
CA PRO A 118 8.76 -15.78 -19.08
C PRO A 118 8.37 -15.92 -17.60
N ARG A 119 8.59 -14.89 -16.77
CA ARG A 119 8.16 -14.83 -15.36
C ARG A 119 6.71 -14.34 -15.21
N LEU A 120 6.03 -13.99 -16.29
CA LEU A 120 4.63 -13.58 -16.23
C LEU A 120 3.76 -14.74 -15.76
N ILE A 121 3.17 -14.59 -14.58
CA ILE A 121 2.22 -15.54 -14.03
C ILE A 121 0.83 -15.19 -14.56
N GLN A 122 0.25 -16.08 -15.36
CA GLN A 122 -1.13 -15.93 -15.84
C GLN A 122 -2.04 -16.84 -15.02
N HIS A 123 -2.96 -16.24 -14.26
CA HIS A 123 -4.05 -16.97 -13.62
C HIS A 123 -5.27 -16.98 -14.56
N ARG A 124 -5.81 -18.17 -14.82
CA ARG A 124 -7.09 -18.37 -15.51
C ARG A 124 -8.05 -19.02 -14.54
N GLY A 125 -9.27 -18.52 -14.49
CA GLY A 125 -10.32 -19.07 -13.62
C GLY A 125 -11.70 -18.65 -14.08
N SER A 126 -12.73 -19.34 -13.61
CA SER A 126 -14.11 -18.89 -13.75
C SER A 126 -14.32 -17.59 -12.97
N VAL A 127 -15.43 -16.89 -13.24
CA VAL A 127 -15.77 -15.65 -12.55
C VAL A 127 -15.88 -15.88 -11.04
N GLU A 128 -16.40 -17.03 -10.62
CA GLU A 128 -16.52 -17.44 -9.22
C GLU A 128 -15.15 -17.70 -8.57
N GLN A 129 -14.22 -18.31 -9.31
CA GLN A 129 -12.85 -18.54 -8.82
C GLN A 129 -12.09 -17.21 -8.67
N LEU A 130 -12.21 -16.32 -9.65
CA LEU A 130 -11.61 -14.98 -9.59
C LEU A 130 -12.20 -14.16 -8.43
N ALA A 131 -13.52 -14.24 -8.22
CA ALA A 131 -14.19 -13.61 -7.08
C ALA A 131 -13.70 -14.16 -5.73
N ALA A 132 -13.44 -15.46 -5.61
CA ALA A 132 -12.86 -16.06 -4.40
C ALA A 132 -11.45 -15.54 -4.09
N TYR A 133 -10.71 -15.06 -5.09
CA TYR A 133 -9.42 -14.37 -4.93
C TYR A 133 -9.55 -12.84 -4.75
N GLY A 134 -10.77 -12.31 -4.63
CA GLY A 134 -11.01 -10.88 -4.52
C GLY A 134 -10.81 -10.10 -5.83
N LEU A 135 -10.72 -10.80 -6.96
CA LEU A 135 -10.57 -10.25 -8.32
C LEU A 135 -11.90 -10.22 -9.06
N ALA A 136 -12.98 -9.87 -8.35
CA ALA A 136 -14.30 -9.77 -8.97
C ALA A 136 -14.27 -8.65 -10.01
N PRO A 137 -14.57 -8.93 -11.30
CA PRO A 137 -14.62 -7.89 -12.31
C PRO A 137 -15.71 -6.89 -11.92
N ALA A 138 -15.33 -5.62 -11.77
CA ALA A 138 -16.32 -4.54 -11.70
C ALA A 138 -17.03 -4.51 -13.06
N ALA A 139 -18.32 -4.85 -13.04
CA ALA A 139 -19.17 -4.91 -14.23
C ALA A 139 -19.33 -3.54 -14.90
#